data_AF-A0A7J5N818-F1
#
_entry.id   AF-A0A7J5N818-F1
#
_cell.length_a   1.000
_cell.length_b   1.000
_cell.length_c   1.000
_cell.angle_alpha   90.00
_cell.angle_beta   90.00
_cell.angle_gamma   90.00
#
_symmetry.space_group_name_H-M   'P 1'
#
loop_
_entity.id
_entity.type
_entity.pdbx_description
1 polymer ?
#
loop_
_entity_poly.entity_id
_entity_poly.type
_entity_poly.pdbx_seq_one_letter_code
_entity_poly.pdbx_strand_id
1 'polypeptide(L)'
;MQASFLWLTQTRNDWKNTGITPYASRGSGTMNSYGVFRGVMGLEGHIMSNFSFLLGQDDYEQFAIPCVEAEKAFSISPTMCAMATRKAFELAVKWVYAADRSIQMPYRDNLQSLIHEPTFERAIGNQKMLDSFQYIVKAGNITVHGKTRISPKDAMFDLKLLFVFIQWIDY
;
A
#
# COMPACT_ATOMS: atom_id res chain seq x y z
N MET A 1 -4.52 -2.48 -29.16
CA MET A 1 -4.30 -1.73 -27.91
C MET A 1 -3.24 -2.47 -27.08
N GLN A 2 -1.95 -2.37 -27.48
CA GLN A 2 -0.82 -3.05 -26.83
C GLN A 2 0.47 -2.21 -26.94
N ALA A 3 0.36 -0.87 -26.88
CA ALA A 3 1.52 0.02 -27.05
C ALA A 3 1.97 0.73 -25.77
N SER A 4 1.22 0.65 -24.67
CA SER A 4 1.52 1.43 -23.45
C SER A 4 2.53 0.77 -22.50
N PHE A 5 2.83 -0.53 -22.66
CA PHE A 5 3.71 -1.26 -21.73
C PHE A 5 5.21 -1.11 -21.99
N LEU A 6 5.64 -0.68 -23.18
CA LEU A 6 7.07 -0.51 -23.50
C LEU A 6 7.65 0.83 -23.02
N TRP A 7 6.81 1.80 -22.65
CA TRP A 7 7.28 3.11 -22.17
C TRP A 7 7.54 3.15 -20.65
N LEU A 8 6.90 2.24 -19.91
CA LEU A 8 7.08 2.07 -18.46
C LEU A 8 8.47 1.51 -18.09
N THR A 9 9.09 0.72 -18.98
CA THR A 9 10.45 0.20 -18.76
C THR A 9 11.55 1.22 -19.09
N GLN A 10 11.30 2.16 -20.02
CA GLN A 10 12.32 3.12 -20.46
C GLN A 10 12.52 4.25 -19.45
N THR A 11 11.46 4.68 -18.76
CA THR A 11 11.53 5.75 -17.74
C THR A 11 12.05 5.27 -16.37
N ARG A 12 12.31 3.97 -16.24
CA ARG A 12 12.93 3.30 -15.08
C ARG A 12 14.36 3.77 -14.77
N ASN A 13 15.06 4.41 -15.73
CA ASN A 13 16.46 4.78 -15.59
C ASN A 13 16.72 6.28 -15.32
N ASP A 14 15.72 7.15 -15.47
CA ASP A 14 15.94 8.60 -15.36
C ASP A 14 15.97 9.10 -13.90
N TRP A 15 15.26 8.43 -12.98
CA TRP A 15 15.25 8.82 -11.56
C TRP A 15 16.58 8.54 -10.85
N LYS A 16 17.45 7.69 -11.44
CA LYS A 16 18.80 7.44 -10.90
C LYS A 16 19.78 8.61 -11.13
N ASN A 17 19.41 9.58 -11.98
CA ASN A 17 20.26 10.73 -12.35
C ASN A 17 19.79 12.07 -11.77
N THR A 18 18.66 12.13 -11.06
CA THR A 18 18.31 13.31 -10.26
C THR A 18 19.05 13.20 -8.94
N GLY A 19 20.12 13.98 -8.76
CA GLY A 19 21.04 13.96 -7.60
C GLY A 19 20.43 14.29 -6.23
N ILE A 20 19.24 13.81 -5.92
CA ILE A 20 18.62 13.80 -4.60
C ILE A 20 19.00 12.47 -3.97
N THR A 21 20.06 12.47 -3.17
CA THR A 21 20.46 11.31 -2.37
C THR A 21 19.59 11.21 -1.11
N PRO A 22 18.88 10.10 -0.85
CA PRO A 22 18.62 9.68 0.51
C PRO A 22 19.79 8.80 0.95
N TYR A 23 20.70 9.37 1.74
CA TYR A 23 21.68 8.67 2.59
C TYR A 23 22.36 7.41 1.99
N ALA A 24 23.47 7.63 1.30
CA ALA A 24 24.48 6.58 1.10
C ALA A 24 25.53 6.66 2.21
N SER A 25 25.67 5.59 3.01
CA SER A 25 26.95 5.22 3.62
C SER A 25 27.33 3.85 3.08
N ARG A 26 28.42 3.80 2.31
CA ARG A 26 29.05 2.57 1.82
C ARG A 26 29.63 1.80 3.01
N GLY A 27 29.17 0.57 3.20
CA GLY A 27 29.84 -0.47 3.96
C GLY A 27 29.83 -1.75 3.12
N SER A 28 31.02 -2.23 2.78
CA SER A 28 31.27 -3.53 2.18
C SER A 28 30.73 -4.66 3.08
N GLY A 29 29.70 -5.37 2.60
CA GLY A 29 29.28 -6.68 3.10
C GLY A 29 28.72 -6.76 4.52
N THR A 30 27.51 -7.33 4.60
CA THR A 30 26.88 -8.01 5.75
C THR A 30 26.14 -7.19 6.81
N MET A 31 24.86 -7.55 6.99
CA MET A 31 23.92 -7.23 8.07
C MET A 31 23.31 -5.81 8.06
N ASN A 32 22.00 -5.73 7.82
CA ASN A 32 21.20 -4.55 8.16
C ASN A 32 20.58 -4.72 9.56
N SER A 33 20.33 -3.60 10.24
CA SER A 33 19.82 -3.47 11.63
C SER A 33 18.41 -4.05 11.87
N TYR A 34 17.85 -4.72 10.87
CA TYR A 34 16.57 -5.42 10.91
C TYR A 34 16.71 -6.95 10.82
N GLY A 35 17.93 -7.48 10.68
CA GLY A 35 18.21 -8.90 10.84
C GLY A 35 17.58 -9.82 9.79
N VAL A 36 17.24 -9.34 8.59
CA VAL A 36 16.67 -10.21 7.54
C VAL A 36 17.73 -10.52 6.48
N PHE A 37 18.33 -11.71 6.60
CA PHE A 37 19.21 -12.30 5.59
C PHE A 37 18.40 -12.76 4.38
N ARG A 38 18.65 -12.14 3.22
CA ARG A 38 18.21 -12.70 1.93
C ARG A 38 19.17 -13.83 1.56
N GLY A 39 18.76 -15.07 1.81
CA GLY A 39 19.38 -16.26 1.21
C GLY A 39 19.79 -17.33 2.19
N VAL A 40 18.87 -18.23 2.54
CA VAL A 40 19.04 -19.70 2.47
C VAL A 40 17.62 -20.29 2.37
N MET A 41 17.40 -21.20 1.42
CA MET A 41 16.24 -22.11 1.45
C MET A 41 16.19 -22.84 2.80
N GLY A 42 15.02 -22.92 3.40
CA GLY A 42 14.77 -23.77 4.57
C GLY A 42 14.44 -22.99 5.84
N LEU A 43 13.28 -22.34 5.85
CA LEU A 43 12.30 -22.31 6.95
C LEU A 43 11.07 -21.59 6.37
N GLU A 44 10.28 -22.33 5.59
CA GLU A 44 8.93 -21.94 5.19
C GLU A 44 8.03 -21.90 6.43
N GLY A 45 8.18 -20.88 7.25
CA GLY A 45 7.01 -20.23 7.79
C GLY A 45 6.40 -19.46 6.63
N HIS A 46 5.71 -20.16 5.72
CA HIS A 46 4.78 -19.51 4.80
C HIS A 46 3.89 -18.63 5.68
N ILE A 47 4.16 -17.33 5.72
CA ILE A 47 3.20 -16.37 6.22
C ILE A 47 2.08 -16.50 5.19
N MET A 48 1.10 -17.36 5.46
CA MET A 48 -0.10 -17.53 4.62
C MET A 48 -0.98 -16.30 4.83
N SER A 49 -0.46 -15.13 4.44
CA SER A 49 -1.19 -13.88 4.39
C SER A 49 -1.93 -13.85 3.06
N ASN A 50 -3.15 -13.34 3.05
CA ASN A 50 -3.88 -13.08 1.81
C ASN A 50 -3.10 -12.12 0.89
N PHE A 51 -2.14 -11.35 1.41
CA PHE A 51 -1.29 -10.42 0.66
C PHE A 51 0.05 -11.00 0.19
N SER A 52 0.28 -12.31 0.39
CA SER A 52 1.56 -12.95 0.03
C SER A 52 1.90 -12.86 -1.45
N PHE A 53 0.91 -12.73 -2.33
CA PHE A 53 1.11 -12.59 -3.78
C PHE A 53 1.81 -11.30 -4.19
N LEU A 54 1.79 -10.27 -3.32
CA LEU A 54 2.54 -9.03 -3.52
C LEU A 54 4.02 -9.17 -3.17
N LEU A 55 4.36 -10.15 -2.32
CA LEU A 55 5.73 -10.34 -1.83
C LEU A 55 6.58 -10.95 -2.95
N GLY A 56 7.52 -10.17 -3.48
CA GLY A 56 8.41 -10.58 -4.57
C GLY A 56 8.37 -9.68 -5.81
N GLN A 57 7.44 -8.71 -5.86
CA GLN A 57 7.43 -7.67 -6.87
C GLN A 57 8.08 -6.40 -6.33
N ASP A 58 9.21 -5.99 -6.91
CA ASP A 58 9.97 -4.80 -6.47
C ASP A 58 9.12 -3.52 -6.55
N ASP A 59 8.17 -3.45 -7.48
CA ASP A 59 7.31 -2.28 -7.67
C ASP A 59 6.30 -2.11 -6.52
N TYR A 60 5.87 -3.19 -5.86
CA TYR A 60 4.84 -3.16 -4.80
C TYR A 60 5.41 -3.12 -3.37
N GLU A 61 6.74 -3.12 -3.23
CA GLU A 61 7.42 -3.20 -1.93
C GLU A 61 6.95 -2.10 -0.94
N GLN A 62 6.59 -0.91 -1.47
CA GLN A 62 6.15 0.24 -0.67
C GLN A 62 4.85 0.01 0.12
N PHE A 63 3.94 -0.85 -0.37
CA PHE A 63 2.66 -1.13 0.31
C PHE A 63 2.47 -2.62 0.65
N ALA A 64 3.22 -3.54 0.02
CA ALA A 64 3.14 -4.98 0.29
C ALA A 64 3.43 -5.32 1.76
N ILE A 65 4.48 -4.74 2.34
CA ILE A 65 4.84 -4.95 3.75
C ILE A 65 3.71 -4.45 4.68
N PRO A 66 3.24 -3.19 4.58
CA PRO A 66 2.08 -2.69 5.33
C PRO A 66 0.82 -3.54 5.22
N CYS A 67 0.51 -4.11 4.03
CA CYS A 67 -0.65 -4.97 3.84
C CYS A 67 -0.56 -6.27 4.65
N VAL A 68 0.61 -6.93 4.63
CA VAL A 68 0.87 -8.14 5.41
C VAL A 68 0.86 -7.84 6.91
N GLU A 69 1.40 -6.69 7.31
CA GLU A 69 1.35 -6.24 8.70
C GLU A 69 -0.07 -5.96 9.18
N ALA A 70 -0.93 -5.38 8.34
CA ALA A 70 -2.32 -5.13 8.68
C ALA A 70 -3.08 -6.43 8.98
N GLU A 71 -2.85 -7.48 8.19
CA GLU A 71 -3.47 -8.79 8.43
C GLU A 71 -2.96 -9.44 9.72
N LYS A 72 -1.65 -9.38 9.99
CA LYS A 72 -1.09 -9.87 11.26
C LYS A 72 -1.63 -9.09 12.45
N ALA A 73 -1.81 -7.77 12.31
CA ALA A 73 -2.34 -6.91 13.35
C ALA A 73 -3.78 -7.30 13.75
N PHE A 74 -4.57 -7.89 12.85
CA PHE A 74 -5.90 -8.43 13.17
C PHE A 74 -5.86 -9.49 14.26
N SER A 75 -4.87 -10.40 14.23
CA SER A 75 -4.68 -11.42 15.27
C SER A 75 -4.29 -10.83 16.64
N ILE A 76 -3.73 -9.61 16.66
CA ILE A 76 -3.30 -8.93 17.89
C ILE A 76 -4.45 -8.08 18.46
N SER A 77 -5.02 -7.18 17.65
CA SER A 77 -6.13 -6.31 18.05
C SER A 77 -6.88 -5.73 16.85
N PRO A 78 -8.22 -5.71 16.87
CA PRO A 78 -9.03 -5.07 15.83
C PRO A 78 -8.69 -3.58 15.60
N THR A 79 -8.33 -2.85 16.67
CA THR A 79 -7.95 -1.44 16.58
C THR A 79 -6.62 -1.26 15.84
N MET A 80 -5.63 -2.12 16.12
CA MET A 80 -4.34 -2.09 15.41
C MET A 80 -4.51 -2.47 13.94
N CYS A 81 -5.36 -3.46 13.65
CA CYS A 81 -5.72 -3.81 12.28
C CYS A 81 -6.26 -2.61 11.51
N ALA A 82 -7.30 -1.94 12.01
CA ALA A 82 -7.90 -0.80 11.30
C ALA A 82 -6.92 0.37 11.11
N MET A 83 -6.02 0.63 12.07
CA MET A 83 -4.94 1.61 11.90
C MET A 83 -3.97 1.21 10.79
N ALA A 84 -3.48 -0.03 10.80
CA ALA A 84 -2.55 -0.54 9.82
C ALA A 84 -3.18 -0.61 8.42
N THR A 85 -4.44 -1.03 8.31
CA THR A 85 -5.21 -1.06 7.05
C THR A 85 -5.29 0.32 6.42
N ARG A 86 -5.61 1.36 7.21
CA ARG A 86 -5.64 2.74 6.71
C ARG A 86 -4.26 3.18 6.21
N LYS A 87 -3.18 2.82 6.91
CA LYS A 87 -1.83 3.19 6.49
C LYS A 87 -1.42 2.48 5.20
N ALA A 88 -1.71 1.18 5.10
CA ALA A 88 -1.47 0.39 3.90
C ALA A 88 -2.25 0.94 2.70
N PHE A 89 -3.52 1.30 2.91
CA PHE A 89 -4.35 1.93 1.89
C PHE A 89 -3.78 3.28 1.41
N GLU A 90 -3.31 4.14 2.33
CA GLU A 90 -2.66 5.41 1.97
C GLU A 90 -1.43 5.21 1.07
N LEU A 91 -0.58 4.24 1.41
CA LEU A 91 0.63 3.93 0.65
C LEU A 91 0.28 3.35 -0.73
N ALA A 92 -0.72 2.48 -0.80
CA ALA A 92 -1.19 1.92 -2.07
C ALA A 92 -1.81 3.01 -2.98
N VAL A 93 -2.59 3.95 -2.44
CA VAL A 93 -3.09 5.11 -3.22
C VAL A 93 -1.93 5.94 -3.74
N LYS A 94 -0.95 6.29 -2.88
CA LYS A 94 0.23 7.05 -3.30
C LYS A 94 1.02 6.34 -4.40
N TRP A 95 1.09 5.01 -4.33
CA TRP A 95 1.69 4.20 -5.39
C TRP A 95 0.92 4.32 -6.71
N VAL A 96 -0.42 4.27 -6.71
CA VAL A 96 -1.23 4.44 -7.92
C VAL A 96 -0.97 5.79 -8.58
N TYR A 97 -0.87 6.87 -7.80
CA TYR A 97 -0.51 8.20 -8.30
C TYR A 97 0.92 8.25 -8.90
N ALA A 98 1.84 7.45 -8.38
CA ALA A 98 3.20 7.36 -8.92
C ALA A 98 3.28 6.49 -10.19
N ALA A 99 2.47 5.43 -10.25
CA ALA A 99 2.41 4.49 -11.36
C ALA A 99 1.69 5.09 -12.58
N ASP A 100 0.58 5.79 -12.37
CA ASP A 100 -0.23 6.39 -13.42
C ASP A 100 -0.03 7.92 -13.49
N ARG A 101 0.66 8.37 -14.54
CA ARG A 101 0.92 9.80 -14.80
C ARG A 101 -0.28 10.56 -15.34
N SER A 102 -1.36 9.87 -15.72
CA SER A 102 -2.60 10.50 -16.17
C SER A 102 -3.41 11.08 -15.01
N ILE A 103 -3.14 10.63 -13.78
CA ILE A 103 -3.78 11.12 -12.56
C ILE A 103 -3.03 12.34 -12.05
N GLN A 104 -3.73 13.45 -11.85
CA GLN A 104 -3.12 14.69 -11.40
C GLN A 104 -3.02 14.72 -9.87
N MET A 105 -1.82 14.97 -9.35
CA MET A 105 -1.64 15.11 -7.91
C MET A 105 -2.34 16.38 -7.40
N PRO A 106 -3.25 16.28 -6.41
CA PRO A 106 -3.91 17.45 -5.83
C PRO A 106 -2.91 18.31 -5.05
N TYR A 107 -3.29 19.57 -4.81
CA TYR A 107 -2.45 20.54 -4.08
C TYR A 107 -2.08 20.12 -2.64
N ARG A 108 -2.89 19.26 -2.01
CA ARG A 108 -2.65 18.72 -0.66
C ARG A 108 -2.46 17.20 -0.74
N ASP A 109 -1.42 16.69 -0.10
CA ASP A 109 -1.05 15.27 -0.06
C ASP A 109 -1.78 14.46 1.02
N ASN A 110 -2.92 14.97 1.50
CA ASN A 110 -3.76 14.28 2.47
C ASN A 110 -4.56 13.17 1.79
N LEU A 111 -4.72 12.01 2.45
CA LEU A 111 -5.49 10.88 1.92
C LEU A 111 -6.90 11.26 1.46
N GLN A 112 -7.61 12.13 2.20
CA GLN A 112 -8.92 12.62 1.77
C GLN A 112 -8.85 13.44 0.48
N SER A 113 -7.80 14.25 0.29
CA SER A 113 -7.62 15.02 -0.94
C SER A 113 -7.29 14.12 -2.13
N LEU A 114 -6.52 13.04 -1.91
CA LEU A 114 -6.16 12.07 -2.94
C LEU A 114 -7.37 11.24 -3.42
N ILE A 115 -8.24 10.79 -2.51
CA ILE A 115 -9.38 9.95 -2.90
C ILE A 115 -10.55 10.71 -3.56
N HIS A 116 -10.63 12.03 -3.34
CA HIS A 116 -11.67 12.91 -3.90
C HIS A 116 -11.20 13.68 -5.14
N GLU A 117 -10.04 13.34 -5.68
CA GLU A 117 -9.53 13.99 -6.87
C GLU A 117 -10.28 13.44 -8.10
N PRO A 118 -10.82 14.31 -8.99
CA PRO A 118 -11.70 13.90 -10.07
C PRO A 118 -11.03 13.01 -11.14
N THR A 119 -9.72 13.12 -11.37
CA THR A 119 -9.00 12.20 -12.28
C THR A 119 -8.83 10.82 -11.67
N PHE A 120 -8.60 10.73 -10.36
CA PHE A 120 -8.54 9.48 -9.59
C PHE A 120 -9.90 8.79 -9.56
N GLU A 121 -10.99 9.52 -9.24
CA GLU A 121 -12.35 8.98 -9.27
C GLU A 121 -12.72 8.43 -10.66
N ARG A 122 -12.28 9.13 -11.72
CA ARG A 122 -12.46 8.67 -13.10
C ARG A 122 -11.63 7.44 -13.44
N ALA A 123 -10.39 7.35 -12.95
CA ALA A 123 -9.53 6.19 -13.16
C ALA A 123 -10.10 4.92 -12.51
N ILE A 124 -10.69 5.05 -11.31
CA ILE A 124 -11.39 3.95 -10.65
C ILE A 124 -12.67 3.57 -11.40
N GLY A 125 -13.48 4.55 -11.80
CA GLY A 125 -14.71 4.34 -12.59
C GLY A 125 -15.82 3.54 -11.89
N ASN A 126 -15.65 3.18 -10.62
CA ASN A 126 -16.58 2.35 -9.85
C ASN A 126 -16.97 3.03 -8.53
N GLN A 127 -18.22 3.50 -8.45
CA GLN A 127 -18.72 4.18 -7.25
C GLN A 127 -18.66 3.33 -5.98
N LYS A 128 -18.96 2.03 -6.06
CA LYS A 128 -18.92 1.14 -4.88
C LYS A 128 -17.52 1.05 -4.28
N MET A 129 -16.51 1.18 -5.12
CA MET A 129 -15.11 1.13 -4.72
C MET A 129 -14.69 2.44 -4.04
N LEU A 130 -15.10 3.58 -4.60
CA LEU A 130 -14.93 4.90 -3.99
C LEU A 130 -15.60 5.00 -2.61
N ASP A 131 -16.82 4.48 -2.48
CA ASP A 131 -17.53 4.42 -1.20
C ASP A 131 -16.78 3.57 -0.16
N SER A 132 -16.09 2.51 -0.62
CA SER A 132 -15.31 1.64 0.25
C SER A 132 -14.06 2.32 0.80
N PHE A 133 -13.43 3.22 0.03
CA PHE A 133 -12.30 4.03 0.49
C PHE A 133 -12.69 4.95 1.64
N GLN A 134 -13.85 5.59 1.54
CA GLN A 134 -14.41 6.42 2.61
C GLN A 134 -14.62 5.63 3.90
N TYR A 135 -15.06 4.38 3.77
CA TYR A 135 -15.23 3.49 4.91
C TYR A 135 -13.91 3.22 5.63
N ILE A 136 -12.86 2.81 4.90
CA ILE A 136 -11.51 2.56 5.46
C ILE A 136 -10.96 3.82 6.16
N VAL A 137 -11.07 4.98 5.51
CA VAL A 137 -10.58 6.26 6.06
C VAL A 137 -11.32 6.61 7.36
N LYS A 138 -12.64 6.44 7.37
CA LYS A 138 -13.47 6.73 8.55
C LYS A 138 -13.15 5.78 9.70
N ALA A 139 -13.04 4.48 9.45
CA ALA A 139 -12.70 3.49 10.46
C ALA A 139 -11.32 3.76 11.09
N GLY A 140 -10.30 4.02 10.27
CA GLY A 140 -8.96 4.36 10.74
C GLY A 140 -8.81 5.75 11.40
N ASN A 141 -9.77 6.66 11.24
CA ASN A 141 -9.79 7.92 12.00
C ASN A 141 -10.43 7.73 13.39
N ILE A 142 -11.43 6.86 13.49
CA ILE A 142 -12.09 6.53 14.77
C ILE A 142 -11.10 5.86 15.73
N THR A 143 -10.17 5.05 15.23
CA THR A 143 -9.15 4.42 16.09
C THR A 143 -8.16 5.41 16.71
N VAL A 144 -7.75 6.42 15.94
CA VAL A 144 -6.71 7.38 16.35
C VAL A 144 -7.27 8.42 17.33
N HIS A 145 -8.51 8.83 17.13
CA HIS A 145 -9.13 9.91 17.92
C HIS A 145 -10.25 9.45 18.87
N GLY A 146 -10.73 8.21 18.73
CA GLY A 146 -11.90 7.71 19.44
C GLY A 146 -11.55 6.94 20.71
N LYS A 147 -12.30 7.21 21.78
CA LYS A 147 -12.43 6.34 22.96
C LYS A 147 -13.20 5.04 22.65
N THR A 148 -13.70 4.88 21.41
CA THR A 148 -14.57 3.80 20.97
C THR A 148 -13.77 2.64 20.43
N ARG A 149 -14.03 1.44 20.96
CA ARG A 149 -13.40 0.20 20.48
C ARG A 149 -14.03 -0.23 19.15
N ILE A 150 -13.19 -0.55 18.18
CA ILE A 150 -13.62 -1.13 16.90
C ILE A 150 -14.02 -2.59 17.10
N SER A 151 -15.14 -3.01 16.51
CA SER A 151 -15.54 -4.40 16.56
C SER A 151 -14.65 -5.25 15.64
N PRO A 152 -14.35 -6.51 15.99
CA PRO A 152 -13.61 -7.41 15.10
C PRO A 152 -14.26 -7.58 13.72
N LYS A 153 -15.60 -7.46 13.63
CA LYS A 153 -16.32 -7.55 12.36
C LYS A 153 -16.01 -6.37 11.45
N ASP A 154 -15.96 -5.16 12.01
CA ASP A 154 -15.65 -3.95 11.24
C ASP A 154 -14.18 -3.98 10.78
N ALA A 155 -13.25 -4.38 11.64
CA ALA A 155 -11.83 -4.51 11.27
C ALA A 155 -11.59 -5.57 10.17
N MET A 156 -12.31 -6.70 10.23
CA MET A 156 -12.25 -7.71 9.16
C MET A 156 -12.83 -7.18 7.85
N PHE A 157 -13.90 -6.38 7.93
CA PHE A 157 -14.49 -5.74 6.76
C PHE A 157 -13.52 -4.73 6.13
N ASP A 158 -12.86 -3.89 6.93
CA ASP A 158 -11.79 -2.97 6.47
C ASP A 158 -10.68 -3.71 5.72
N LEU A 159 -10.20 -4.83 6.28
CA LEU A 159 -9.16 -5.65 5.64
C LEU A 159 -9.61 -6.21 4.29
N LYS A 160 -10.88 -6.65 4.21
CA LYS A 160 -11.47 -7.14 2.95
C LYS A 160 -11.56 -6.05 1.89
N LEU A 161 -11.92 -4.82 2.28
CA LEU A 161 -11.96 -3.69 1.37
C LEU A 161 -10.56 -3.34 0.84
N LEU A 162 -9.54 -3.35 1.72
CA LEU A 162 -8.15 -3.18 1.29
C LEU A 162 -7.75 -4.27 0.30
N PHE A 163 -8.07 -5.53 0.57
CA PHE A 163 -7.75 -6.64 -0.35
C PHE A 163 -8.39 -6.49 -1.73
N VAL A 164 -9.63 -6.02 -1.79
CA VAL A 164 -10.31 -5.70 -3.06
C VAL A 164 -9.63 -4.56 -3.80
N PHE A 165 -9.18 -3.52 -3.09
CA PHE A 165 -8.42 -2.42 -3.69
C PHE A 165 -7.09 -2.89 -4.28
N ILE A 166 -6.34 -3.70 -3.54
CA ILE A 166 -5.08 -4.27 -4.03
C ILE A 166 -5.29 -5.14 -5.26
N GLN A 167 -6.32 -5.98 -5.29
CA GLN A 167 -6.63 -6.79 -6.48
C GLN A 167 -6.92 -5.95 -7.71
N TRP A 168 -7.55 -4.79 -7.55
CA TRP A 168 -7.79 -3.87 -8.66
C TRP A 168 -6.49 -3.22 -9.16
N ILE A 169 -5.50 -3.02 -8.28
CA ILE A 169 -4.18 -2.50 -8.69
C ILE A 169 -3.40 -3.54 -9.52
N ASP A 170 -3.53 -4.82 -9.17
CA ASP A 170 -2.84 -5.93 -9.83
C ASP A 170 -3.50 -6.37 -11.16
N TYR A 171 -4.78 -6.00 -11.37
CA TYR A 171 -5.59 -6.38 -12.54
C TYR A 171 -5.42 -5.42 -13.73
#